data_AF-A0A354XMM2-F1
#
_entry.id   AF-A0A354XMM2-F1
#
_cell.length_a   1.000
_cell.length_b   1.000
_cell.length_c   1.000
_cell.angle_alpha   90.00
_cell.angle_beta   90.00
_cell.angle_gamma   90.00
#
_symmetry.space_group_name_H-M   'P 1'
#
loop_
_entity.id
_entity.type
_entity.pdbx_description
1 polymer ?
#
loop_
_entity_poly.entity_id
_entity_poly.type
_entity_poly.pdbx_seq_one_letter_code
_entity_poly.pdbx_strand_id
1 'polypeptide(L)'
;VETYLKDHDTAGLDIRILAPVDAMKVSLERIRKGEDTISVTGNVLRDYLTDLFPIMELGTSAKMLSIVPLMNGGGLFETGAGGSAPKHVQQFLEENHLRWDSLGEFLALAASLEHLGSTFGNARATLLAKALDEANGKFLDSNKSPSRKVGELDNRGSHFYLAMYWAEALAAQDQDAELKSLFSRLAETLQANESAIVDELNSVQGQPVDIQGYFHPNRELASQAMRPSKTLNDALAMVSKG
;
A
#
# COMPACT_ATOMS: atom_id res chain seq x y z
N VAL A 1 10.84 -9.94 -30.02
CA VAL A 1 11.46 -10.44 -28.78
C VAL A 1 12.85 -10.99 -29.06
N GLU A 2 12.99 -12.02 -29.91
CA GLU A 2 14.29 -12.63 -30.25
C GLU A 2 15.38 -11.66 -30.73
N THR A 3 15.01 -10.64 -31.51
CA THR A 3 15.95 -9.60 -31.98
C THR A 3 16.50 -8.77 -30.82
N TYR A 4 15.63 -8.15 -30.02
CA TYR A 4 16.02 -7.19 -28.99
C TYR A 4 16.60 -7.83 -27.73
N LEU A 5 16.32 -9.11 -27.46
CA LEU A 5 17.00 -9.83 -26.36
C LEU A 5 18.53 -9.86 -26.54
N LYS A 6 19.03 -9.72 -27.77
CA LYS A 6 20.47 -9.69 -28.07
C LYS A 6 21.14 -8.37 -27.66
N ASP A 7 20.36 -7.33 -27.40
CA ASP A 7 20.87 -6.02 -26.98
C ASP A 7 21.15 -5.97 -25.47
N HIS A 8 20.83 -7.04 -24.73
CA HIS A 8 20.96 -7.14 -23.28
C HIS A 8 21.90 -8.27 -22.87
N ASP A 9 22.58 -8.10 -21.72
CA ASP A 9 23.30 -9.21 -21.08
C ASP A 9 22.29 -10.19 -20.48
N THR A 10 22.32 -11.43 -20.97
CA THR A 10 21.42 -12.51 -20.57
C THR A 10 22.17 -13.68 -19.92
N ALA A 11 23.45 -13.51 -19.60
CA ALA A 11 24.24 -14.55 -18.96
C ALA A 11 23.63 -14.97 -17.62
N GLY A 12 23.39 -16.28 -17.46
CA GLY A 12 22.80 -16.85 -16.25
C GLY A 12 21.27 -16.70 -16.13
N LEU A 13 20.59 -16.12 -17.12
CA LEU A 13 19.12 -16.02 -17.14
C LEU A 13 18.48 -17.21 -17.86
N ASP A 14 17.36 -17.70 -17.34
CA ASP A 14 16.51 -18.70 -18.01
C ASP A 14 15.31 -17.99 -18.69
N ILE A 15 15.45 -17.70 -19.98
CA ILE A 15 14.44 -17.01 -20.78
C ILE A 15 13.93 -17.96 -21.87
N ARG A 16 12.61 -18.17 -21.90
CA ARG A 16 11.95 -19.07 -22.85
C ARG A 16 10.78 -18.38 -23.53
N ILE A 17 10.58 -18.66 -24.82
CA ILE A 17 9.40 -18.23 -25.57
C ILE A 17 8.52 -19.46 -25.78
N LEU A 18 7.35 -19.48 -25.14
CA LEU A 18 6.42 -20.59 -25.16
C LEU A 18 5.02 -20.13 -25.60
N ALA A 19 4.25 -21.04 -26.20
CA ALA A 19 2.83 -20.79 -26.45
C ALA A 19 2.08 -20.65 -25.10
N PRO A 20 0.98 -19.86 -25.03
CA PRO A 20 0.30 -19.58 -23.75
C PRO A 20 -0.06 -20.82 -22.94
N VAL A 21 -0.51 -21.89 -23.60
CA VAL A 21 -0.87 -23.16 -22.94
C VAL A 21 0.35 -23.84 -22.31
N ASP A 22 1.49 -23.84 -22.99
CA ASP A 22 2.70 -24.49 -22.49
C ASP A 22 3.40 -23.64 -21.43
N ALA A 23 3.39 -22.31 -21.58
CA ALA A 23 3.82 -21.37 -20.54
C ALA A 23 3.02 -21.59 -19.24
N MET A 24 1.69 -21.69 -19.35
CA MET A 24 0.81 -21.92 -18.20
C MET A 24 1.13 -23.26 -17.51
N LYS A 25 1.35 -24.34 -18.27
CA LYS A 25 1.73 -25.65 -17.68
C LYS A 25 3.03 -25.56 -16.88
N VAL A 26 4.06 -24.91 -17.43
CA VAL A 26 5.35 -24.74 -16.74
C VAL A 26 5.17 -23.91 -15.47
N SER A 27 4.48 -22.77 -15.56
CA SER A 27 4.23 -21.91 -14.39
C SER A 27 3.46 -22.65 -13.29
N LEU A 28 2.42 -23.41 -13.65
CA LEU A 28 1.63 -24.19 -12.70
C LEU A 28 2.40 -25.37 -12.09
N GLU A 29 3.32 -25.98 -12.83
CA GLU A 29 4.19 -27.02 -12.28
C GLU A 29 5.17 -26.43 -11.25
N ARG A 30 5.79 -25.28 -11.58
CA ARG A 30 6.75 -24.58 -10.73
C ARG A 30 6.11 -24.02 -9.47
N ILE A 31 4.97 -23.32 -9.59
CA ILE A 31 4.30 -22.72 -8.42
C ILE A 31 3.86 -23.79 -7.41
N ARG A 32 3.48 -25.00 -7.86
CA ARG A 32 3.14 -26.13 -6.97
C ARG A 32 4.35 -26.72 -6.24
N LYS A 33 5.56 -26.42 -6.71
CA LYS A 33 6.84 -26.76 -6.06
C LYS A 33 7.36 -25.61 -5.18
N GLY A 34 6.64 -24.48 -5.10
CA GLY A 34 7.11 -23.28 -4.41
C GLY A 34 8.18 -22.50 -5.19
N GLU A 35 8.19 -22.63 -6.52
CA GLU A 35 9.12 -21.94 -7.41
C GLU A 35 8.41 -20.84 -8.22
N ASP A 36 9.10 -19.73 -8.47
CA ASP A 36 8.53 -18.56 -9.14
C ASP A 36 8.72 -18.58 -10.66
N THR A 37 7.83 -17.93 -11.40
CA THR A 37 7.95 -17.74 -12.86
C THR A 37 7.40 -16.38 -13.28
N ILE A 38 8.21 -15.55 -13.97
CA ILE A 38 7.74 -14.28 -14.53
C ILE A 38 7.02 -14.53 -15.85
N SER A 39 5.77 -14.06 -15.98
CA SER A 39 5.03 -14.08 -17.24
C SER A 39 5.18 -12.77 -18.00
N VAL A 40 5.80 -12.79 -19.18
CA VAL A 40 5.88 -11.63 -20.10
C VAL A 40 4.86 -11.81 -21.22
N THR A 41 3.78 -11.01 -21.22
CA THR A 41 2.62 -11.24 -22.09
C THR A 41 2.15 -9.99 -22.84
N GLY A 42 1.24 -10.17 -23.80
CA GLY A 42 0.48 -9.07 -24.40
C GLY A 42 -0.60 -8.51 -23.48
N ASN A 43 -1.28 -7.45 -23.92
CA ASN A 43 -2.18 -6.63 -23.08
C ASN A 43 -3.36 -7.40 -22.46
N VAL A 44 -4.04 -8.28 -23.22
CA VAL A 44 -5.18 -9.05 -22.71
C VAL A 44 -4.75 -10.07 -21.66
N LEU A 45 -3.65 -10.78 -21.91
CA LEU A 45 -3.13 -11.75 -20.94
C LEU A 45 -2.55 -11.07 -19.70
N ARG A 46 -2.00 -9.86 -19.81
CA ARG A 46 -1.60 -9.06 -18.65
C ARG A 46 -2.79 -8.95 -17.69
N ASP A 47 -3.93 -8.48 -18.21
CA ASP A 47 -5.16 -8.29 -17.44
C ASP A 47 -5.62 -9.58 -16.74
N TYR A 48 -5.68 -10.69 -17.49
CA TYR A 48 -6.16 -11.96 -16.96
C TYR A 48 -5.22 -12.56 -15.91
N LEU A 49 -3.91 -12.51 -16.16
CA LEU A 49 -2.94 -13.15 -15.29
C LEU A 49 -2.71 -12.35 -14.00
N THR A 50 -2.82 -11.02 -14.04
CA THR A 50 -2.73 -10.15 -12.85
C THR A 50 -3.96 -10.24 -11.95
N ASP A 51 -5.07 -10.82 -12.43
CA ASP A 51 -6.17 -11.25 -11.55
C ASP A 51 -5.99 -12.71 -11.10
N LEU A 52 -5.75 -13.63 -12.04
CA LEU A 52 -5.76 -15.08 -11.79
C LEU A 52 -4.79 -15.50 -10.69
N PHE A 53 -3.51 -15.14 -10.81
CA PHE A 53 -2.47 -15.61 -9.89
C PHE A 53 -2.59 -14.93 -8.51
N PRO A 54 -2.73 -13.59 -8.41
CA PRO A 54 -2.93 -12.95 -7.11
C PRO A 54 -4.15 -13.43 -6.34
N ILE A 55 -5.28 -13.71 -7.02
CA ILE A 55 -6.45 -14.29 -6.35
C ILE A 55 -6.13 -15.68 -5.76
N MET A 56 -5.37 -16.51 -6.47
CA MET A 56 -5.00 -17.84 -5.99
C MET A 56 -3.95 -17.81 -4.87
N GLU A 57 -3.02 -16.86 -4.93
CA GLU A 57 -1.90 -16.74 -3.99
C GLU A 57 -2.27 -15.97 -2.73
N LEU A 58 -3.03 -14.87 -2.87
CA LEU A 58 -3.30 -13.89 -1.81
C LEU A 58 -4.79 -13.80 -1.44
N GLY A 59 -5.67 -14.51 -2.15
CA GLY A 59 -7.13 -14.43 -1.98
C GLY A 59 -7.76 -13.16 -2.55
N THR A 60 -6.97 -12.29 -3.19
CA THR A 60 -7.43 -11.03 -3.81
C THR A 60 -6.39 -10.49 -4.79
N SER A 61 -6.82 -9.80 -5.85
CA SER A 61 -5.94 -9.05 -6.76
C SER A 61 -5.71 -7.59 -6.36
N ALA A 62 -6.32 -7.13 -5.27
CA ALA A 62 -6.16 -5.76 -4.78
C ALA A 62 -4.84 -5.50 -4.02
N LYS A 63 -4.08 -6.56 -3.71
CA LYS A 63 -2.86 -6.51 -2.90
C LYS A 63 -1.61 -6.73 -3.76
N MET A 64 -1.43 -5.91 -4.79
CA MET A 64 -0.38 -6.07 -5.79
C MET A 64 0.35 -4.76 -6.03
N LEU A 65 1.64 -4.85 -6.37
CA LEU A 65 2.38 -3.76 -6.98
C LEU A 65 2.05 -3.70 -8.48
N SER A 66 1.58 -2.54 -8.96
CA SER A 66 1.38 -2.26 -10.38
C SER A 66 2.21 -1.05 -10.77
N ILE A 67 3.37 -1.31 -11.37
CA ILE A 67 4.37 -0.30 -11.74
C ILE A 67 4.41 -0.19 -13.26
N VAL A 68 4.29 1.03 -13.77
CA VAL A 68 4.37 1.38 -15.18
C VAL A 68 5.56 2.31 -15.40
N PRO A 69 6.71 1.77 -15.84
CA PRO A 69 7.83 2.59 -16.29
C PRO A 69 7.42 3.39 -17.53
N LEU A 70 7.35 4.71 -17.41
CA LEU A 70 6.97 5.58 -18.53
C LEU A 70 8.13 5.68 -19.51
N MET A 71 7.81 5.70 -20.81
CA MET A 71 8.82 5.76 -21.89
C MET A 71 9.80 6.92 -21.76
N ASN A 72 9.37 8.05 -21.18
CA ASN A 72 10.19 9.24 -20.99
C ASN A 72 11.00 9.22 -19.67
N GLY A 73 11.14 8.06 -19.03
CA GLY A 73 11.95 7.87 -17.82
C GLY A 73 11.25 8.18 -16.49
N GLY A 74 9.96 8.53 -16.51
CA GLY A 74 9.15 8.67 -15.30
C GLY A 74 8.57 7.34 -14.82
N GLY A 75 7.93 7.34 -13.64
CA GLY A 75 7.20 6.19 -13.11
C GLY A 75 5.72 6.53 -12.85
N LEU A 76 4.83 5.59 -13.17
CA LEU A 76 3.44 5.57 -12.75
C LEU A 76 3.23 4.34 -11.84
N PHE A 77 2.64 4.55 -10.68
CA PHE A 77 2.45 3.52 -9.65
C PHE A 77 0.95 3.41 -9.35
N GLU A 78 0.32 2.39 -9.89
CA GLU A 78 -1.09 2.11 -9.64
C GLU A 78 -1.24 1.36 -8.32
N THR A 79 -2.20 1.78 -7.50
CA THR A 79 -2.42 1.25 -6.15
C THR A 79 -3.23 -0.05 -6.14
N GLY A 80 -3.70 -0.51 -7.30
CA GLY A 80 -4.44 -1.74 -7.47
C GLY A 80 -5.15 -1.80 -8.83
N ALA A 81 -5.62 -2.98 -9.21
CA ALA A 81 -6.32 -3.21 -10.49
C ALA A 81 -7.87 -3.15 -10.39
N GLY A 82 -8.40 -2.92 -9.18
CA GLY A 82 -9.84 -2.93 -8.91
C GLY A 82 -10.56 -1.61 -9.18
N GLY A 83 -11.89 -1.62 -9.05
CA GLY A 83 -12.72 -0.41 -9.08
C GLY A 83 -12.81 0.30 -7.71
N SER A 84 -13.54 1.43 -7.66
CA SER A 84 -13.66 2.29 -6.45
C SER A 84 -14.66 1.81 -5.38
N ALA A 85 -15.10 0.55 -5.45
CA ALA A 85 -15.91 -0.13 -4.43
C ALA A 85 -17.12 0.69 -3.87
N PRO A 86 -18.19 0.96 -4.64
CA PRO A 86 -19.33 1.77 -4.19
C PRO A 86 -20.04 1.22 -2.94
N LYS A 87 -20.00 -0.09 -2.71
CA LYS A 87 -20.55 -0.73 -1.49
C LYS A 87 -19.75 -0.40 -0.21
N HIS A 88 -18.52 0.08 -0.32
CA HIS A 88 -17.74 0.55 0.82
C HIS A 88 -18.20 1.94 1.23
N VAL A 89 -18.52 2.80 0.25
CA VAL A 89 -19.10 4.12 0.50
C VAL A 89 -20.48 4.00 1.14
N GLN A 90 -21.32 3.07 0.70
CA GLN A 90 -22.62 2.81 1.34
C GLN A 90 -22.46 2.47 2.83
N GLN A 91 -21.55 1.55 3.17
CA GLN A 91 -21.24 1.20 4.56
C GLN A 91 -20.74 2.40 5.36
N PHE A 92 -19.83 3.18 4.76
CA PHE A 92 -19.32 4.38 5.40
C PHE A 92 -20.45 5.38 5.70
N LEU A 93 -21.36 5.64 4.77
CA LEU A 93 -22.46 6.59 4.99
C LEU A 93 -23.50 6.08 6.01
N GLU A 94 -23.79 4.78 6.02
CA GLU A 94 -24.82 4.18 6.88
C GLU A 94 -24.33 3.96 8.32
N GLU A 95 -23.08 3.51 8.49
CA GLU A 95 -22.55 3.06 9.78
C GLU A 95 -21.13 3.56 10.08
N ASN A 96 -20.64 4.56 9.34
CA ASN A 96 -19.35 5.22 9.52
C ASN A 96 -18.20 4.22 9.73
N HIS A 97 -18.20 3.14 8.93
CA HIS A 97 -17.16 2.13 8.91
C HIS A 97 -16.68 1.92 7.47
N LEU A 98 -15.38 2.12 7.23
CA LEU A 98 -14.80 1.99 5.89
C LEU A 98 -13.89 0.76 5.82
N ARG A 99 -14.35 -0.31 5.16
CA ARG A 99 -13.59 -1.56 4.98
C ARG A 99 -12.67 -1.60 3.74
N TRP A 100 -12.31 -0.44 3.19
CA TRP A 100 -11.37 -0.35 2.07
C TRP A 100 -9.95 -0.69 2.55
N ASP A 101 -9.26 -1.61 1.90
CA ASP A 101 -7.88 -1.99 2.24
C ASP A 101 -6.89 -1.15 1.43
N SER A 102 -6.12 -0.30 2.12
CA SER A 102 -5.14 0.62 1.49
C SER A 102 -3.76 -0.01 1.28
N LEU A 103 -3.58 -1.32 1.48
CA LEU A 103 -2.26 -1.96 1.32
C LEU A 103 -1.59 -1.64 -0.03
N GLY A 104 -2.34 -1.67 -1.13
CA GLY A 104 -1.80 -1.35 -2.44
C GLY A 104 -1.35 0.12 -2.58
N GLU A 105 -1.95 1.04 -1.84
CA GLU A 105 -1.49 2.43 -1.76
C GLU A 105 -0.15 2.53 -1.02
N PHE A 106 0.03 1.75 0.04
CA PHE A 106 1.26 1.73 0.83
C PHE A 106 2.43 1.14 0.03
N LEU A 107 2.16 0.06 -0.70
CA LEU A 107 3.14 -0.59 -1.59
C LEU A 107 3.52 0.34 -2.76
N ALA A 108 2.53 0.98 -3.41
CA ALA A 108 2.79 1.92 -4.49
C ALA A 108 3.58 3.15 -4.02
N LEU A 109 3.33 3.64 -2.80
CA LEU A 109 4.08 4.76 -2.22
C LEU A 109 5.55 4.39 -1.96
N ALA A 110 5.84 3.18 -1.47
CA ALA A 110 7.21 2.71 -1.28
C ALA A 110 7.97 2.66 -2.61
N ALA A 111 7.38 2.06 -3.64
CA ALA A 111 7.94 2.02 -4.99
C ALA A 111 8.15 3.42 -5.60
N SER A 112 7.21 4.34 -5.36
CA SER A 112 7.33 5.74 -5.79
C SER A 112 8.50 6.47 -5.13
N LEU A 113 8.67 6.31 -3.82
CA LEU A 113 9.79 6.89 -3.07
C LEU A 113 11.14 6.27 -3.49
N GLU A 114 11.18 4.96 -3.74
CA GLU A 114 12.37 4.28 -4.25
C GLU A 114 12.76 4.83 -5.62
N HIS A 115 11.81 4.95 -6.55
CA HIS A 115 12.04 5.53 -7.88
C HIS A 115 12.55 6.98 -7.79
N LEU A 116 11.98 7.78 -6.88
CA LEU A 116 12.45 9.15 -6.65
C LEU A 116 13.89 9.16 -6.12
N GLY A 117 14.21 8.25 -5.20
CA GLY A 117 15.56 8.05 -4.67
C GLY A 117 16.58 7.66 -5.73
N SER A 118 16.29 6.61 -6.51
CA SER A 118 17.21 6.08 -7.53
C SER A 118 17.39 7.02 -8.72
N THR A 119 16.32 7.68 -9.16
CA THR A 119 16.35 8.50 -10.39
C THR A 119 17.01 9.86 -10.15
N PHE A 120 16.80 10.46 -8.98
CA PHE A 120 17.31 11.79 -8.65
C PHE A 120 18.43 11.79 -7.62
N GLY A 121 18.88 10.62 -7.17
CA GLY A 121 19.90 10.52 -6.11
C GLY A 121 19.43 11.07 -4.76
N ASN A 122 18.13 10.97 -4.46
CA ASN A 122 17.56 11.49 -3.22
C ASN A 122 17.69 10.47 -2.09
N ALA A 123 18.75 10.60 -1.29
CA ALA A 123 19.04 9.69 -0.18
C ALA A 123 17.91 9.61 0.87
N ARG A 124 17.23 10.72 1.17
CA ARG A 124 16.10 10.73 2.12
C ARG A 124 14.90 9.97 1.57
N ALA A 125 14.62 10.07 0.27
CA ALA A 125 13.55 9.29 -0.36
C ALA A 125 13.85 7.78 -0.33
N THR A 126 15.09 7.38 -0.61
CA THR A 126 15.52 5.98 -0.46
C THR A 126 15.35 5.48 0.98
N LEU A 127 15.71 6.31 1.97
CA LEU A 127 15.51 5.97 3.38
C LEU A 127 14.02 5.83 3.75
N LEU A 128 13.19 6.77 3.31
CA LEU A 128 11.74 6.74 3.52
C LEU A 128 11.11 5.49 2.89
N ALA A 129 11.51 5.14 1.66
CA ALA A 129 11.05 3.93 0.97
C ALA A 129 11.39 2.67 1.75
N LYS A 130 12.66 2.51 2.16
CA LYS A 130 13.11 1.35 2.93
C LYS A 130 12.36 1.22 4.26
N ALA A 131 12.20 2.32 4.99
CA ALA A 131 11.46 2.32 6.24
C ALA A 131 9.96 2.00 6.04
N LEU A 132 9.39 2.41 4.90
CA LEU A 132 8.00 2.06 4.55
C LEU A 132 7.86 0.58 4.18
N ASP A 133 8.84 -0.02 3.52
CA ASP A 133 8.87 -1.46 3.26
C ASP A 133 8.93 -2.29 4.55
N GLU A 134 9.77 -1.87 5.50
CA GLU A 134 9.83 -2.48 6.85
C GLU A 134 8.47 -2.33 7.57
N ALA A 135 7.83 -1.16 7.46
CA ALA A 135 6.51 -0.91 8.03
C ALA A 135 5.40 -1.74 7.36
N ASN A 136 5.45 -1.92 6.04
CA ASN A 136 4.53 -2.77 5.28
C ASN A 136 4.66 -4.24 5.71
N GLY A 137 5.88 -4.74 5.91
CA GLY A 137 6.12 -6.08 6.45
C GLY A 137 5.48 -6.26 7.83
N LYS A 138 5.77 -5.33 8.76
CA LYS A 138 5.17 -5.35 10.10
C LYS A 138 3.64 -5.21 10.06
N PHE A 139 3.10 -4.41 9.15
CA PHE A 139 1.66 -4.24 8.96
C PHE A 139 0.98 -5.55 8.54
N LEU A 140 1.59 -6.29 7.60
CA LEU A 140 1.13 -7.61 7.18
C LEU A 140 1.21 -8.63 8.32
N ASP A 141 2.33 -8.68 9.04
CA ASP A 141 2.55 -9.63 10.15
C ASP A 141 1.60 -9.39 11.33
N SER A 142 1.25 -8.13 11.60
CA SER A 142 0.41 -7.74 12.74
C SER A 142 -1.10 -7.84 12.46
N ASN A 143 -1.49 -8.20 11.23
CA ASN A 143 -2.88 -8.35 10.80
C ASN A 143 -3.75 -7.12 11.14
N LYS A 144 -3.21 -5.91 10.89
CA LYS A 144 -3.89 -4.63 11.13
C LYS A 144 -4.63 -4.09 9.90
N SER A 145 -4.94 -4.95 8.93
CA SER A 145 -5.85 -4.63 7.83
C SER A 145 -7.27 -4.34 8.35
N PRO A 146 -8.07 -3.55 7.62
CA PRO A 146 -9.44 -3.24 8.01
C PRO A 146 -10.29 -4.50 8.16
N SER A 147 -11.03 -4.58 9.27
CA SER A 147 -12.13 -5.51 9.43
C SER A 147 -13.28 -5.12 8.52
N ARG A 148 -14.22 -6.05 8.35
CA ARG A 148 -15.50 -5.82 7.66
C ARG A 148 -16.63 -5.50 8.63
N LYS A 149 -16.38 -5.57 9.94
CA LYS A 149 -17.38 -5.45 11.00
C LYS A 149 -17.25 -4.10 11.70
N VAL A 150 -18.38 -3.44 11.89
CA VAL A 150 -18.50 -2.21 12.69
C VAL A 150 -18.03 -2.45 14.12
N GLY A 151 -17.34 -1.46 14.69
CA GLY A 151 -16.76 -1.50 16.02
C GLY A 151 -15.38 -2.16 16.07
N GLU A 152 -14.94 -2.79 14.98
CA GLU A 152 -13.57 -3.26 14.80
C GLU A 152 -12.76 -2.23 13.99
N LEU A 153 -11.45 -2.44 13.91
CA LEU A 153 -10.53 -1.57 13.18
C LEU A 153 -10.96 -1.44 11.71
N ASP A 154 -11.10 -0.21 11.22
CA ASP A 154 -11.43 0.07 9.82
C ASP A 154 -10.23 0.68 9.06
N ASN A 155 -10.45 1.19 7.84
CA ASN A 155 -9.42 1.85 7.03
C ASN A 155 -8.62 2.91 7.80
N ARG A 156 -9.27 3.77 8.59
CA ARG A 156 -8.60 4.83 9.34
C ARG A 156 -7.67 4.27 10.40
N GLY A 157 -8.11 3.19 11.06
CA GLY A 157 -7.30 2.44 12.01
C GLY A 157 -6.06 1.80 11.37
N SER A 158 -6.22 1.23 10.17
CA SER A 158 -5.09 0.67 9.43
C SER A 158 -4.03 1.72 9.05
N HIS A 159 -4.46 2.94 8.70
CA HIS A 159 -3.57 4.07 8.41
C HIS A 159 -2.79 4.51 9.65
N PHE A 160 -3.43 4.53 10.83
CA PHE A 160 -2.74 4.80 12.10
C PHE A 160 -1.63 3.78 12.36
N TYR A 161 -1.92 2.48 12.24
CA TYR A 161 -0.92 1.44 12.47
C TYR A 161 0.26 1.52 11.49
N LEU A 162 -0.01 1.77 10.20
CA LEU A 162 1.06 2.00 9.24
C LEU A 162 1.93 3.20 9.63
N ALA A 163 1.31 4.33 10.00
CA ALA A 163 2.04 5.53 10.41
C ALA A 163 2.93 5.27 11.64
N MET A 164 2.43 4.51 12.61
CA MET A 164 3.20 4.10 13.78
C MET A 164 4.39 3.22 13.41
N TYR A 165 4.19 2.17 12.61
CA TYR A 165 5.28 1.27 12.19
C TYR A 165 6.32 1.97 11.32
N TRP A 166 5.89 2.90 10.47
CA TRP A 166 6.80 3.69 9.66
C TRP A 166 7.62 4.66 10.50
N ALA A 167 7.00 5.30 11.51
CA ALA A 167 7.72 6.14 12.46
C ALA A 167 8.73 5.34 13.28
N GLU A 168 8.39 4.12 13.71
CA GLU A 168 9.32 3.21 14.40
C GLU A 168 10.53 2.83 13.54
N ALA A 169 10.32 2.46 12.27
CA ALA A 169 11.40 2.14 11.35
C ALA A 169 12.34 3.35 11.11
N LEU A 170 11.75 4.56 10.95
CA LEU A 170 12.49 5.82 10.83
C LEU A 170 13.18 6.26 12.13
N ALA A 171 12.71 5.80 13.29
CA ALA A 171 13.37 6.01 14.58
C ALA A 171 14.52 5.00 14.82
N ALA A 172 14.45 3.81 14.22
CA ALA A 172 15.43 2.76 14.39
C ALA A 172 16.67 2.91 13.47
N GLN A 173 16.50 3.56 12.32
CA GLN A 173 17.57 3.75 11.35
C GLN A 173 18.73 4.64 11.86
N ASP A 174 19.90 4.52 11.22
CA ASP A 174 21.15 5.23 11.58
C ASP A 174 21.74 6.05 10.43
N GLN A 175 21.05 6.17 9.29
CA GLN A 175 21.54 6.90 8.12
C GLN A 175 21.28 8.41 8.18
N ASP A 176 20.22 8.87 8.86
CA ASP A 176 19.88 10.29 8.99
C ASP A 176 19.48 10.62 10.44
N ALA A 177 20.37 11.32 11.16
CA ALA A 177 20.17 11.64 12.57
C ALA A 177 19.02 12.63 12.83
N GLU A 178 18.70 13.50 11.87
CA GLU A 178 17.61 14.47 12.00
C GLU A 178 16.26 13.74 11.91
N LEU A 179 16.09 12.90 10.88
CA LEU A 179 14.92 12.06 10.73
C LEU A 179 14.79 11.12 11.93
N LYS A 180 15.89 10.52 12.38
CA LYS A 180 15.89 9.66 13.57
C LYS A 180 15.32 10.38 14.79
N SER A 181 15.82 11.56 15.11
CA SER A 181 15.37 12.34 16.28
C SER A 181 13.91 12.78 16.15
N LEU A 182 13.50 13.22 14.96
CA LEU A 182 12.14 13.64 14.71
C LEU A 182 11.15 12.47 14.85
N PHE A 183 11.44 11.35 14.20
CA PHE A 183 10.56 10.18 14.19
C PHE A 183 10.63 9.35 15.48
N SER A 184 11.70 9.43 16.26
CA SER A 184 11.72 8.86 17.62
C SER A 184 10.64 9.48 18.50
N ARG A 185 10.53 10.81 18.50
CA ARG A 185 9.48 11.52 19.26
C ARG A 185 8.08 11.19 18.76
N LEU A 186 7.90 11.07 17.45
CA LEU A 186 6.61 10.69 16.87
C LEU A 186 6.25 9.25 17.23
N ALA A 187 7.18 8.30 17.07
CA ALA A 187 6.97 6.89 17.40
C ALA A 187 6.59 6.70 18.87
N GLU A 188 7.34 7.33 19.80
CA GLU A 188 7.02 7.32 21.23
C GLU A 188 5.63 7.91 21.52
N THR A 189 5.28 9.02 20.86
CA THR A 189 3.97 9.67 21.03
C THR A 189 2.83 8.77 20.52
N LEU A 190 2.99 8.15 19.35
CA LEU A 190 1.99 7.25 18.77
C LEU A 190 1.80 5.99 19.62
N GLN A 191 2.90 5.36 20.07
CA GLN A 191 2.86 4.19 20.94
C GLN A 191 2.21 4.49 22.29
N ALA A 192 2.59 5.60 22.93
CA ALA A 192 2.03 5.99 24.23
C ALA A 192 0.52 6.29 24.15
N ASN A 193 0.01 6.68 22.98
CA ASN A 193 -1.39 7.03 22.76
C ASN A 193 -2.16 5.99 21.92
N GLU A 194 -1.61 4.78 21.70
CA GLU A 194 -2.21 3.77 20.81
C GLU A 194 -3.68 3.50 21.16
N SER A 195 -3.96 3.17 22.44
CA SER A 195 -5.33 2.87 22.89
C SER A 195 -6.26 4.07 22.68
N ALA A 196 -5.83 5.27 23.07
CA ALA A 196 -6.65 6.47 22.94
C ALA A 196 -6.98 6.80 21.49
N ILE A 197 -6.01 6.66 20.58
CA ILE A 197 -6.21 6.87 19.15
C ILE A 197 -7.19 5.85 18.59
N VAL A 198 -6.99 4.55 18.88
CA VAL A 198 -7.88 3.48 18.40
C VAL A 198 -9.31 3.67 18.93
N ASP A 199 -9.45 4.06 20.20
CA ASP A 199 -10.75 4.34 20.82
C ASP A 199 -11.46 5.53 20.15
N GLU A 200 -10.74 6.63 19.90
CA GLU A 200 -11.27 7.79 19.17
C GLU A 200 -11.73 7.40 17.75
N LEU A 201 -10.92 6.62 17.03
CA LEU A 201 -11.24 6.14 15.67
C LEU A 201 -12.44 5.19 15.65
N ASN A 202 -12.59 4.33 16.65
CA ASN A 202 -13.68 3.36 16.72
C ASN A 202 -14.99 3.97 17.27
N SER A 203 -14.91 4.98 18.14
CA SER A 203 -16.08 5.58 18.79
C SER A 203 -17.06 6.26 17.85
N VAL A 204 -16.61 6.65 16.64
CA VAL A 204 -17.47 7.28 15.64
C VAL A 204 -18.24 6.27 14.79
N GLN A 205 -17.90 4.98 14.88
CA GLN A 205 -18.53 3.92 14.09
C GLN A 205 -19.93 3.56 14.62
N GLY A 206 -20.75 2.96 13.75
CA GLY A 206 -22.11 2.53 14.05
C GLY A 206 -23.15 3.64 14.00
N GLN A 207 -22.76 4.85 13.60
CA GLN A 207 -23.64 5.98 13.38
C GLN A 207 -23.59 6.40 11.91
N PRO A 208 -24.69 6.87 11.30
CA PRO A 208 -24.65 7.46 9.98
C PRO A 208 -23.74 8.69 9.93
N VAL A 209 -23.11 8.93 8.78
CA VAL A 209 -22.30 10.13 8.53
C VAL A 209 -22.75 10.81 7.24
N ASP A 210 -22.94 12.13 7.31
CA ASP A 210 -23.32 12.94 6.16
C ASP A 210 -22.11 13.76 5.68
N ILE A 211 -21.68 13.47 4.45
CA ILE A 211 -20.62 14.22 3.75
C ILE A 211 -21.19 15.14 2.66
N GLN A 212 -22.51 15.32 2.61
CA GLN A 212 -23.23 16.19 1.67
C GLN A 212 -22.86 15.99 0.20
N GLY A 213 -22.83 14.73 -0.22
CA GLY A 213 -22.61 14.34 -1.62
C GLY A 213 -22.16 12.90 -1.74
N TYR A 214 -21.99 12.44 -2.99
CA TYR A 214 -21.50 11.10 -3.30
C TYR A 214 -20.35 11.18 -4.30
N PHE A 215 -20.61 11.64 -5.52
CA PHE A 215 -19.57 11.88 -6.53
C PHE A 215 -18.74 13.14 -6.27
N HIS A 216 -19.32 14.11 -5.56
CA HIS A 216 -18.69 15.37 -5.21
C HIS A 216 -19.10 15.78 -3.78
N PRO A 217 -18.56 15.11 -2.75
CA PRO A 217 -18.89 15.39 -1.36
C PRO A 217 -18.34 16.74 -0.91
N ASN A 218 -18.92 17.29 0.16
CA ASN A 218 -18.34 18.42 0.86
C ASN A 218 -16.98 18.02 1.44
N ARG A 219 -15.93 18.77 1.09
CA ARG A 219 -14.54 18.45 1.43
C ARG A 219 -14.28 18.54 2.92
N GLU A 220 -14.83 19.54 3.59
CA GLU A 220 -14.65 19.78 5.01
C GLU A 220 -15.31 18.66 5.83
N LEU A 221 -16.55 18.29 5.51
CA LEU A 221 -17.26 17.20 6.17
C LEU A 221 -16.58 15.84 5.94
N ALA A 222 -16.16 15.55 4.71
CA ALA A 222 -15.41 14.34 4.40
C ALA A 222 -14.07 14.29 5.18
N SER A 223 -13.36 15.42 5.27
CA SER A 223 -12.11 15.49 6.04
C SER A 223 -12.33 15.27 7.53
N GLN A 224 -13.42 15.80 8.11
CA GLN A 224 -13.74 15.59 9.53
C GLN A 224 -14.11 14.13 9.80
N ALA A 225 -14.94 13.52 8.95
CA ALA A 225 -15.33 12.12 9.08
C ALA A 225 -14.15 11.14 8.92
N MET A 226 -13.19 11.47 8.05
CA MET A 226 -12.02 10.64 7.80
C MET A 226 -10.88 10.85 8.82
N ARG A 227 -10.89 11.94 9.58
CA ARG A 227 -9.84 12.27 10.56
C ARG A 227 -10.42 12.58 11.96
N PRO A 228 -11.22 11.68 12.56
CA PRO A 228 -11.93 11.97 13.79
C PRO A 228 -11.02 11.98 15.04
N SER A 229 -9.88 11.29 15.00
CA SER A 229 -8.96 11.25 16.15
C SER A 229 -8.16 12.54 16.27
N LYS A 230 -8.51 13.36 17.26
CA LYS A 230 -7.76 14.57 17.59
C LYS A 230 -6.34 14.22 18.05
N THR A 231 -6.20 13.16 18.85
CA THR A 231 -4.92 12.71 19.37
C THR A 231 -3.95 12.33 18.25
N LEU A 232 -4.43 11.58 17.25
CA LEU A 232 -3.64 11.25 16.06
C LEU A 232 -3.28 12.50 15.23
N ASN A 233 -4.26 13.38 14.99
CA ASN A 233 -4.04 14.60 14.23
C ASN A 233 -2.98 15.51 14.87
N ASP A 234 -3.00 15.65 16.20
CA ASP A 234 -2.02 16.45 16.94
C ASP A 234 -0.62 15.81 16.92
N ALA A 235 -0.54 14.47 17.04
CA ALA A 235 0.73 13.75 16.94
C ALA A 235 1.38 13.93 15.56
N LEU A 236 0.62 13.74 14.48
CA LEU A 236 1.13 13.91 13.11
C LEU A 236 1.53 15.35 12.80
N ALA A 237 0.96 16.35 13.49
CA ALA A 237 1.35 17.74 13.33
C ALA A 237 2.80 18.03 13.77
N MET A 238 3.43 17.13 14.54
CA MET A 238 4.84 17.21 14.93
C MET A 238 5.80 17.12 13.74
N VAL A 239 5.39 16.41 12.68
CA VAL A 239 6.21 16.18 11.48
C VAL A 239 5.68 16.90 10.24
N SER A 240 4.45 17.43 10.29
CA SER A 240 3.85 18.17 9.17
C SER A 240 4.29 19.64 9.07
N LYS A 241 5.04 20.16 10.05
CA LYS A 241 5.49 21.56 10.13
C LYS A 241 7.00 21.73 9.97
N GLY A 242 7.70 20.66 9.56
CA GLY A 242 9.13 20.67 9.25
C GLY A 242 9.40 21.01 7.79
#